data_AF-A0A927Z5E4-F1
#
_entry.id   AF-A0A927Z5E4-F1
#
_cell.length_a   1.000
_cell.length_b   1.000
_cell.length_c   1.000
_cell.angle_alpha   90.00
_cell.angle_beta   90.00
_cell.angle_gamma   90.00
#
_symmetry.space_group_name_H-M   'P 1'
#
loop_
_entity.id
_entity.type
_entity.pdbx_description
1 polymer ?
#
loop_
_entity_poly.entity_id
_entity_poly.type
_entity_poly.pdbx_seq_one_letter_code
_entity_poly.pdbx_strand_id
1 'polypeptide(L)'
;TTKKQMAEQSKNSRIVKSIVGGAIVGFICGTVGAGGGMMLLFMLTSFLGYEMHMAVGTSVFIMAFTALTGGIGHFAVGGMPDIVSLVLCVMFTFLWARIAAVIANKASAKTLNRVVGVIMIATSIVILAVNYLS
;
A
#
# COMPACT_ATOMS: atom_id res chain seq x y z
N THR A 1 1.22 23.54 1.36
CA THR A 1 1.81 23.52 2.72
C THR A 1 2.95 22.51 2.84
N THR A 2 3.12 21.54 1.93
CA THR A 2 4.28 20.63 1.88
C THR A 2 5.60 21.31 1.47
N LYS A 3 5.55 22.29 0.55
CA LYS A 3 6.75 23.03 0.08
C LYS A 3 7.39 23.93 1.15
N LYS A 4 6.61 24.40 2.15
CA LYS A 4 7.12 25.27 3.23
C LYS A 4 7.86 24.48 4.32
N GLN A 5 7.38 23.30 4.69
CA GLN A 5 8.09 22.40 5.62
C GLN A 5 9.33 21.74 4.98
N MET A 6 9.31 21.54 3.66
CA MET A 6 10.46 21.13 2.85
C MET A 6 11.52 22.23 2.61
N ALA A 7 11.34 23.45 3.11
CA ALA A 7 12.37 24.49 3.01
C ALA A 7 13.19 24.64 4.30
N GLU A 8 12.64 24.25 5.45
CA GLU A 8 13.21 24.57 6.76
C GLU A 8 14.08 23.45 7.36
N GLN A 9 13.91 22.19 6.94
CA GLN A 9 14.68 21.07 7.52
C GLN A 9 16.04 20.85 6.84
N SER A 10 17.11 20.83 7.65
CA SER A 10 18.44 20.37 7.27
C SER A 10 18.39 18.95 6.66
N LYS A 11 19.18 18.73 5.59
CA LYS A 11 19.23 17.49 4.78
C LYS A 11 19.39 16.23 5.64
N ASN A 12 20.16 16.31 6.73
CA ASN A 12 20.39 15.20 7.66
C ASN A 12 19.15 14.83 8.50
N SER A 13 18.37 15.82 8.96
CA SER A 13 17.16 15.56 9.74
C SER A 13 16.08 14.86 8.90
N ARG A 14 16.01 15.18 7.60
CA ARG A 14 15.06 14.53 6.67
C ARG A 14 15.39 13.07 6.45
N ILE A 15 16.66 12.76 6.22
CA ILE A 15 17.10 11.38 5.98
C ILE A 15 16.78 10.52 7.21
N VAL A 16 17.12 11.00 8.41
CA VAL A 16 16.83 10.27 9.66
C VAL A 16 15.33 10.08 9.85
N LYS A 17 14.50 11.11 9.64
CA LYS A 17 13.04 10.99 9.74
C LYS A 17 12.44 10.04 8.72
N SER A 18 12.94 10.04 7.48
CA SER A 18 12.49 9.11 6.45
C SER A 18 12.91 7.67 6.73
N ILE A 19 14.10 7.44 7.28
CA ILE A 19 14.57 6.11 7.69
C ILE A 19 13.73 5.59 8.85
N VAL A 20 13.55 6.38 9.90
CA VAL A 20 12.76 5.99 11.08
C VAL A 20 11.29 5.79 10.71
N GLY A 21 10.71 6.71 9.93
CA GLY A 21 9.34 6.59 9.44
C GLY A 21 9.16 5.36 8.55
N GLY A 22 10.10 5.11 7.64
CA GLY A 22 10.10 3.93 6.77
C GLY A 22 10.26 2.62 7.55
N ALA A 23 11.09 2.59 8.59
CA ALA A 23 11.28 1.41 9.43
C ALA A 23 10.03 1.08 10.26
N ILE A 24 9.38 2.08 10.86
CA ILE A 24 8.13 1.89 11.62
C ILE A 24 7.02 1.40 10.68
N VAL A 25 6.88 2.04 9.53
CA VAL A 25 5.94 1.63 8.48
C VAL A 25 6.20 0.21 8.02
N GLY A 26 7.46 -0.13 7.73
CA GLY A 26 7.87 -1.46 7.28
C GLY A 26 7.60 -2.52 8.33
N PHE A 27 7.81 -2.19 9.61
CA PHE A 27 7.51 -3.09 10.73
C PHE A 27 5.99 -3.34 10.87
N ILE A 28 5.16 -2.29 10.82
CA ILE A 28 3.70 -2.43 10.87
C ILE A 28 3.20 -3.20 9.64
N CYS A 29 3.66 -2.85 8.44
CA CYS A 29 3.22 -3.49 7.21
C CYS A 29 3.65 -4.97 7.15
N GLY A 30 4.86 -5.28 7.63
CA GLY A 30 5.39 -6.64 7.67
C GLY A 30 4.71 -7.53 8.71
N THR A 31 4.32 -6.97 9.86
CA THR A 31 3.60 -7.72 10.92
C THR A 31 2.12 -7.93 10.60
N VAL A 32 1.47 -6.95 9.97
CA VAL A 32 0.05 -7.07 9.62
C VAL A 32 -0.16 -8.07 8.49
N GLY A 33 0.72 -8.13 7.49
CA GLY A 33 0.64 -9.07 6.36
C GLY A 33 -0.57 -8.84 5.43
N ALA A 34 -0.38 -8.90 4.11
CA ALA A 34 -1.38 -8.78 3.02
C ALA A 34 -2.38 -7.58 3.00
N GLY A 35 -2.68 -6.92 4.12
CA GLY A 35 -3.61 -5.79 4.28
C GLY A 35 -2.95 -4.46 4.68
N GLY A 36 -1.61 -4.41 4.77
CA GLY A 36 -0.87 -3.23 5.24
C GLY A 36 -0.95 -1.98 4.33
N GLY A 37 -1.31 -2.13 3.05
CA GLY A 37 -1.39 -1.02 2.10
C GLY A 37 -2.44 0.04 2.46
N MET A 38 -3.52 -0.37 3.13
CA MET A 38 -4.61 0.50 3.58
C MET A 38 -4.18 1.34 4.79
N MET A 39 -3.54 0.71 5.78
CA MET A 39 -2.93 1.36 6.95
C MET A 39 -1.78 2.30 6.55
N LEU A 40 -0.96 1.89 5.59
CA LEU A 40 0.13 2.70 5.06
C LEU A 40 -0.39 3.96 4.36
N LEU A 41 -1.50 3.85 3.64
CA LEU A 41 -2.11 5.02 3.03
C LEU A 41 -2.61 6.01 4.09
N PHE A 42 -3.32 5.54 5.12
CA PHE A 42 -3.74 6.37 6.26
C PHE A 42 -2.54 7.00 6.98
N MET A 43 -1.45 6.28 7.16
CA MET A 43 -0.23 6.82 7.79
C MET A 43 0.39 7.93 6.92
N LEU A 44 0.54 7.70 5.61
CA LEU A 44 1.15 8.68 4.70
C LEU A 44 0.26 9.91 4.50
N THR A 45 -1.06 9.76 4.48
CA THR A 45 -2.00 10.87 4.31
C THR A 45 -2.25 11.64 5.60
N SER A 46 -2.40 10.96 6.75
CA SER A 46 -2.73 11.60 8.03
C SER A 46 -1.51 12.08 8.82
N PHE A 47 -0.38 11.38 8.78
CA PHE A 47 0.83 11.79 9.52
C PHE A 47 1.82 12.60 8.68
N LEU A 48 1.86 12.40 7.36
CA LEU A 48 2.92 12.94 6.50
C LEU A 48 2.46 14.03 5.53
N GLY A 49 1.15 14.26 5.36
CA GLY A 49 0.60 15.36 4.55
C GLY A 49 1.05 15.34 3.08
N TYR A 50 1.44 14.17 2.57
CA TYR A 50 1.85 13.98 1.19
C TYR A 50 0.66 14.12 0.24
N GLU A 51 0.90 14.65 -0.96
CA GLU A 51 -0.12 14.62 -2.02
C GLU A 51 -0.51 13.17 -2.30
N MET A 52 -1.82 12.89 -2.36
CA MET A 52 -2.40 11.54 -2.50
C MET A 52 -1.73 10.69 -3.56
N HIS A 53 -1.38 11.26 -4.73
CA HIS A 53 -0.69 10.53 -5.80
C HIS A 53 0.69 10.01 -5.38
N MET A 54 1.48 10.80 -4.64
CA MET A 54 2.77 10.35 -4.13
C MET A 54 2.62 9.32 -3.01
N ALA A 55 1.63 9.48 -2.14
CA ALA A 55 1.36 8.54 -1.06
C ALA A 55 0.99 7.15 -1.61
N VAL A 56 0.07 7.09 -2.58
CA VAL A 56 -0.35 5.82 -3.22
C VAL A 56 0.81 5.15 -3.95
N GLY A 57 1.62 5.90 -4.70
CA GLY A 57 2.77 5.33 -5.41
C GLY A 57 3.82 4.74 -4.46
N THR A 58 4.16 5.49 -3.40
CA THR A 58 5.14 5.05 -2.40
C THR A 58 4.65 3.83 -1.62
N SER A 59 3.36 3.79 -1.27
CA SER A 59 2.79 2.66 -0.54
C SER A 59 2.76 1.38 -1.37
N VAL A 60 2.36 1.46 -2.65
CA VAL A 60 2.34 0.31 -3.55
C VAL A 60 3.75 -0.21 -3.81
N PHE A 61 4.74 0.68 -3.93
CA PHE A 61 6.14 0.29 -4.09
C PHE A 61 6.66 -0.50 -2.88
N ILE A 62 6.47 0.02 -1.66
CA ILE A 62 6.87 -0.67 -0.42
C ILE A 62 6.13 -2.01 -0.30
N MET A 63 4.83 -2.01 -0.59
CA MET A 63 3.98 -3.20 -0.48
C MET A 63 4.47 -4.33 -1.38
N ALA A 64 4.98 -4.02 -2.58
CA ALA A 64 5.54 -5.02 -3.49
C ALA A 64 6.69 -5.82 -2.85
N PHE A 65 7.61 -5.15 -2.14
CA PHE A 65 8.70 -5.82 -1.43
C PHE A 65 8.18 -6.64 -0.25
N THR A 66 7.26 -6.09 0.54
CA THR A 66 6.70 -6.83 1.68
C THR A 66 5.91 -8.07 1.23
N ALA A 67 5.15 -7.97 0.14
CA ALA A 67 4.39 -9.06 -0.45
C ALA A 67 5.32 -10.11 -1.09
N LEU A 68 6.42 -9.69 -1.73
CA LEU A 68 7.43 -10.60 -2.25
C LEU A 68 8.09 -11.40 -1.12
N THR A 69 8.55 -10.74 -0.06
CA THR A 69 9.16 -11.41 1.10
C THR A 69 8.16 -12.34 1.80
N GLY A 70 6.91 -11.90 2.00
CA GLY A 70 5.85 -12.73 2.58
C GLY A 70 5.49 -13.94 1.71
N GLY A 71 5.43 -13.74 0.39
CA GLY A 71 5.20 -14.81 -0.59
C GLY A 71 6.33 -15.84 -0.57
N ILE A 72 7.59 -15.41 -0.63
CA ILE A 72 8.77 -16.28 -0.52
C ILE A 72 8.72 -17.09 0.78
N GLY A 73 8.38 -16.46 1.90
CA GLY A 73 8.19 -17.15 3.17
C GLY A 73 7.13 -18.26 3.10
N HIS A 74 6.00 -18.00 2.46
CA HIS A 74 4.93 -18.98 2.29
C HIS A 74 5.30 -20.12 1.31
N PHE A 75 6.04 -19.81 0.24
CA PHE A 75 6.57 -20.81 -0.69
C PHE A 75 7.64 -21.70 -0.03
N ALA A 76 8.47 -21.14 0.87
CA ALA A 76 9.53 -21.87 1.57
C ALA A 76 9.02 -22.86 2.61
N VAL A 77 7.84 -22.62 3.21
CA VAL A 77 7.21 -23.51 4.21
C VAL A 77 6.42 -24.66 3.56
N GLY A 78 6.33 -24.71 2.22
CA GLY A 78 5.71 -25.84 1.49
C GLY A 78 4.33 -25.54 0.89
N GLY A 79 3.86 -24.28 0.95
CA GLY A 79 2.62 -23.86 0.30
C GLY A 79 2.80 -23.52 -1.17
N MET A 80 3.32 -24.45 -1.99
CA MET A 80 3.51 -24.22 -3.42
C MET A 80 2.15 -24.32 -4.15
N PRO A 81 1.60 -23.23 -4.67
CA PRO A 81 0.38 -23.24 -5.46
C PRO A 81 0.66 -23.88 -6.81
N ASP A 82 -0.40 -24.38 -7.44
CA ASP A 82 -0.34 -24.91 -8.81
C ASP A 82 0.33 -23.88 -9.75
N ILE A 83 1.36 -24.31 -10.47
CA ILE A 83 2.15 -23.45 -11.36
C ILE A 83 1.26 -22.78 -12.41
N VAL A 84 0.21 -23.45 -12.87
CA VAL A 84 -0.76 -22.89 -13.82
C VAL A 84 -1.52 -21.73 -13.19
N SER A 85 -1.95 -21.88 -11.94
CA SER A 85 -2.63 -20.81 -11.20
C SER A 85 -1.69 -19.64 -10.89
N LEU A 86 -0.42 -19.90 -10.60
CA LEU A 86 0.59 -18.87 -10.37
C LEU A 86 0.85 -18.05 -11.65
N VAL A 87 1.04 -18.72 -12.79
CA VAL A 87 1.28 -18.05 -14.07
C VAL A 87 0.06 -17.23 -14.51
N LEU A 88 -1.16 -17.80 -14.40
CA LEU A 88 -2.39 -17.05 -14.65
C LEU A 88 -2.52 -15.84 -13.72
N CYS A 89 -2.28 -16.03 -12.43
CA CYS A 89 -2.33 -14.94 -11.44
C CYS A 89 -1.37 -13.81 -11.79
N VAL A 90 -0.12 -14.11 -12.13
CA VAL A 90 0.87 -13.10 -12.52
C VAL A 90 0.45 -12.36 -13.80
N MET A 91 -0.02 -13.08 -14.82
CA MET A 91 -0.46 -12.49 -16.08
C MET A 91 -1.64 -11.53 -15.90
N PHE A 92 -2.68 -11.97 -15.18
CA PHE A 92 -3.85 -11.13 -14.92
C PHE A 92 -3.50 -9.95 -14.00
N THR A 93 -2.73 -10.18 -12.94
CA THR A 93 -2.30 -9.12 -12.02
C THR A 93 -1.49 -8.06 -12.74
N PHE A 94 -0.56 -8.47 -13.61
CA PHE A 94 0.25 -7.52 -14.38
C PHE A 94 -0.59 -6.72 -15.37
N LEU A 95 -1.52 -7.38 -16.08
CA LEU A 95 -2.42 -6.71 -17.02
C LEU A 95 -3.27 -5.64 -16.32
N TRP A 96 -3.93 -6.01 -15.21
CA TRP A 96 -4.75 -5.08 -14.43
C TRP A 96 -3.93 -3.99 -13.75
N ALA A 97 -2.73 -4.29 -13.25
CA ALA A 97 -1.84 -3.31 -12.65
C ALA A 97 -1.47 -2.19 -13.65
N ARG A 98 -1.21 -2.54 -14.92
CA ARG A 98 -0.92 -1.54 -15.96
C ARG A 98 -2.11 -0.64 -16.23
N ILE A 99 -3.31 -1.22 -16.37
CA ILE A 99 -4.54 -0.46 -16.58
C ILE A 99 -4.84 0.45 -15.38
N ALA A 100 -4.75 -0.10 -14.16
CA ALA A 100 -4.98 0.63 -12.92
C ALA A 100 -3.99 1.79 -12.74
N ALA A 101 -2.71 1.60 -13.06
CA ALA A 101 -1.71 2.66 -13.00
C ALA A 101 -2.04 3.83 -13.95
N VAL A 102 -2.46 3.53 -15.18
CA VAL A 102 -2.86 4.57 -16.14
C VAL A 102 -4.08 5.35 -15.65
N ILE A 103 -5.07 4.66 -15.08
CA ILE A 103 -6.29 5.29 -14.53
C ILE A 103 -5.93 6.13 -13.29
N ALA A 104 -5.14 5.59 -12.37
CA ALA A 104 -4.75 6.28 -11.13
C ALA A 104 -3.94 7.56 -11.42
N ASN A 105 -3.04 7.52 -12.42
CA ASN A 105 -2.25 8.68 -12.84
C ASN A 105 -3.10 9.78 -13.52
N LYS A 106 -4.22 9.41 -14.16
CA LYS A 106 -5.15 10.36 -14.78
C LYS A 106 -6.21 10.90 -13.82
N ALA A 107 -6.52 10.18 -12.74
CA ALA A 107 -7.53 10.58 -11.77
C ALA A 107 -7.08 11.79 -10.94
N SER A 108 -8.00 12.69 -10.60
CA SER A 108 -7.70 13.80 -9.69
C SER A 108 -7.45 13.30 -8.26
N ALA A 109 -6.61 13.99 -7.49
CA ALA A 109 -6.30 13.61 -6.10
C ALA A 109 -7.56 13.54 -5.22
N LYS A 110 -8.57 14.39 -5.49
CA LYS A 110 -9.85 14.39 -4.77
C LYS A 110 -10.69 13.14 -5.10
N THR A 111 -10.71 12.72 -6.37
CA THR A 111 -11.37 11.48 -6.78
C THR A 111 -10.66 10.28 -6.19
N LEU A 112 -9.32 10.24 -6.24
CA LEU A 112 -8.53 9.15 -5.70
C LEU A 112 -8.77 8.97 -4.19
N ASN A 113 -8.81 10.06 -3.42
CA ASN A 113 -9.09 10.02 -1.99
C ASN A 113 -10.50 9.48 -1.69
N ARG A 114 -11.52 9.97 -2.42
CA ARG A 114 -12.90 9.48 -2.26
C ARG A 114 -13.02 8.00 -2.59
N VAL A 115 -12.46 7.56 -3.71
CA VAL A 115 -12.55 6.16 -4.15
C VAL A 115 -11.87 5.25 -3.14
N VAL A 116 -10.65 5.59 -2.70
CA VAL A 116 -9.97 4.78 -1.68
C VAL A 116 -10.77 4.73 -0.38
N GLY A 117 -11.24 5.87 0.12
CA GLY A 117 -12.05 5.92 1.34
C GLY A 117 -13.34 5.10 1.25
N VAL A 118 -14.05 5.16 0.12
CA VAL A 118 -15.27 4.36 -0.11
C VAL A 118 -14.93 2.86 -0.11
N ILE A 119 -13.84 2.46 -0.76
CA ILE A 119 -13.39 1.05 -0.77
C ILE A 119 -13.08 0.58 0.65
N MET A 120 -12.42 1.40 1.49
CA MET A 120 -12.12 1.05 2.89
C MET A 120 -13.38 0.78 3.70
N ILE A 121 -14.39 1.65 3.57
CA ILE A 121 -15.64 1.52 4.30
C ILE A 121 -16.37 0.26 3.83
N ALA A 122 -16.44 0.05 2.52
CA ALA A 122 -17.10 -1.12 1.94
C ALA A 122 -16.45 -2.43 2.40
N THR A 123 -15.12 -2.56 2.35
CA THR A 123 -14.43 -3.77 2.79
C THR A 123 -14.59 -4.00 4.29
N SER A 124 -14.60 -2.94 5.10
CA SER A 124 -14.82 -3.02 6.54
C SER A 124 -16.22 -3.54 6.87
N ILE A 125 -17.26 -3.04 6.18
CA ILE A 125 -18.65 -3.53 6.33
C ILE A 125 -18.74 -5.01 5.94
N VAL A 126 -18.13 -5.40 4.82
CA VAL A 126 -18.14 -6.80 4.34
C VAL A 126 -17.49 -7.73 5.37
N ILE A 127 -16.33 -7.36 5.92
CA ILE A 127 -15.64 -8.18 6.93
C ILE A 127 -16.49 -8.33 8.19
N LEU A 128 -17.10 -7.24 8.69
CA LEU A 128 -18.01 -7.27 9.84
C LEU A 128 -19.24 -8.14 9.57
N ALA A 129 -19.83 -8.04 8.38
CA ALA A 129 -20.99 -8.83 7.99
C ALA A 129 -20.65 -10.32 7.92
N VAL A 130 -19.51 -10.69 7.33
CA VAL A 130 -19.03 -12.08 7.28
C VAL A 130 -18.80 -12.60 8.69
N ASN A 131 -18.13 -11.83 9.56
CA ASN A 131 -17.87 -12.21 10.95
C ASN A 131 -19.15 -12.42 11.77
N TYR A 132 -20.22 -11.67 11.47
CA TYR A 132 -21.51 -11.82 12.16
C TYR A 132 -22.35 -12.99 11.63
N LEU A 133 -22.10 -13.43 10.39
CA LEU A 133 -22.78 -14.58 9.76
C LEU A 133 -22.06 -15.91 10.01
N SER A 134 -20.75 -15.89 10.29
CA SER A 134 -19.90 -17.05 10.60
C SER A 134 -19.86 -17.36 12.08
#